data_AF-D0VY28-F1
#
_entry.id   AF-D0VY28-F1
#
_cell.length_a   1.000
_cell.length_b   1.000
_cell.length_c   1.000
_cell.angle_alpha   90.00
_cell.angle_beta   90.00
_cell.angle_gamma   90.00
#
_symmetry.space_group_name_H-M   'P 1'
#
loop_
_entity.id
_entity.type
_entity.pdbx_description
1 polymer ?
#
loop_
_entity_poly.entity_id
_entity_poly.type
_entity_poly.pdbx_seq_one_letter_code
_entity_poly.pdbx_strand_id
1 'polypeptide(L)'
;MGPKTSLTQETEPLESLCRKVEPQLRSCSKSELISKSSEILMMFQQVHRKPMASFVTTPVPPDFTSELVPAYDSTTFVLENFSTLRQRADPVYSPPLQVSGLCWRLKVYPDGNGVVRGYYLSVFLELSAGLPETSKYEYRVEMVHQSTNDPAKNIIREFASDFEVGECWGYNRFFRLDLLANEGYLNRQNDTVILRFQVRSPTFFQKCRD
;
A
#
# COMPACT_ATOMS: atom_id res chain seq x y z
N MET A 1 24.55 15.03 19.32
CA MET A 1 25.66 14.07 19.13
C MET A 1 25.17 12.71 19.56
N GLY A 2 25.32 11.68 18.71
CA GLY A 2 24.56 10.43 18.84
C GLY A 2 25.00 9.52 20.01
N PRO A 3 24.14 8.59 20.44
CA PRO A 3 24.50 7.58 21.45
C PRO A 3 25.74 6.78 21.07
N LYS A 4 25.96 6.55 19.77
CA LYS A 4 27.16 5.89 19.23
C LYS A 4 28.45 6.64 19.56
N THR A 5 28.49 7.96 19.41
CA THR A 5 29.69 8.76 19.73
C THR A 5 29.99 8.80 21.23
N SER A 6 28.96 8.77 22.07
CA SER A 6 29.12 8.70 23.53
C SER A 6 29.63 7.33 23.98
N LEU A 7 29.10 6.24 23.41
CA LEU A 7 29.58 4.88 23.66
C LEU A 7 31.06 4.73 23.28
N THR A 8 31.47 5.24 22.12
CA THR A 8 32.87 5.17 21.68
C THR A 8 33.81 5.92 22.64
N GLN A 9 33.41 7.08 23.14
CA GLN A 9 34.20 7.85 24.12
C GLN A 9 34.31 7.17 25.50
N GLU A 10 33.33 6.35 25.89
CA GLU A 10 33.39 5.59 27.14
C GLU A 10 34.19 4.27 27.01
N THR A 11 34.19 3.64 25.83
CA THR A 11 34.95 2.40 25.58
C THR A 11 36.46 2.63 25.43
N GLU A 12 36.88 3.75 24.83
CA GLU A 12 38.30 4.08 24.64
C GLU A 12 39.18 4.06 25.91
N PRO A 13 38.78 4.68 27.05
CA PRO A 13 39.60 4.64 28.27
C PRO A 13 39.66 3.23 28.89
N LEU A 14 38.60 2.43 28.77
CA LEU A 14 38.56 1.05 29.25
C LEU A 14 39.49 0.15 28.42
N GLU A 15 39.44 0.27 27.09
CA GLU A 15 40.32 -0.49 26.19
C GLU A 15 41.80 -0.11 26.39
N SER A 16 42.08 1.18 26.57
CA SER A 16 43.42 1.70 26.87
C SER A 16 43.95 1.15 28.20
N LEU A 17 43.11 1.07 29.23
CA LEU A 17 43.48 0.50 30.52
C LEU A 17 43.76 -1.00 30.40
N CYS A 18 42.88 -1.77 29.75
CA CYS A 18 43.08 -3.20 29.53
C CYS A 18 44.40 -3.49 28.80
N ARG A 19 44.71 -2.73 27.73
CA ARG A 19 45.97 -2.86 26.99
C ARG A 19 47.21 -2.58 27.83
N LYS A 20 47.13 -1.72 28.86
CA LYS A 20 48.26 -1.41 29.76
C LYS A 20 48.46 -2.47 30.85
N VAL A 21 47.36 -3.03 31.35
CA VAL A 21 47.36 -3.97 32.47
C VAL A 21 47.68 -5.40 32.02
N GLU A 22 47.19 -5.81 30.85
CA GLU A 22 47.35 -7.18 30.34
C GLU A 22 48.81 -7.64 30.16
N PRO A 23 49.74 -6.82 29.63
CA PRO A 23 51.15 -7.18 29.55
C PRO A 23 51.81 -7.33 30.92
N GLN A 24 51.41 -6.52 31.90
CA GLN A 24 51.96 -6.58 33.27
C GLN A 24 51.55 -7.87 33.96
N LEU A 25 50.30 -8.30 33.78
CA LEU A 25 49.81 -9.60 34.29
C LEU A 25 50.53 -10.80 33.67
N ARG A 26 50.89 -10.72 32.38
CA ARG A 26 51.51 -11.84 31.66
C ARG A 26 53.02 -11.95 31.89
N SER A 27 53.69 -10.86 32.28
CA SER A 27 55.16 -10.79 32.39
C SER A 27 55.71 -10.72 33.82
N CYS A 28 54.90 -10.34 34.81
CA CYS A 28 55.34 -10.23 36.20
C CYS A 28 55.27 -11.57 36.94
N SER A 29 56.23 -11.82 37.83
CA SER A 29 56.16 -12.95 38.78
C SER A 29 55.07 -12.72 39.83
N LYS A 30 54.65 -13.79 40.52
CA LYS A 30 53.58 -13.71 41.55
C LYS A 30 53.87 -12.68 42.65
N SER A 31 55.13 -12.56 43.08
CA SER A 31 55.54 -11.61 44.13
C SER A 31 55.50 -10.16 43.65
N GLU A 32 55.90 -9.89 42.41
CA GLU A 32 55.87 -8.55 41.82
C GLU A 32 54.42 -8.10 41.58
N LEU A 33 53.55 -9.03 41.20
CA LEU A 33 52.13 -8.76 41.00
C LEU A 33 51.44 -8.37 42.31
N ILE A 34 51.76 -9.04 43.42
CA ILE A 34 51.26 -8.69 44.76
C ILE A 34 51.69 -7.28 45.14
N SER A 35 52.96 -6.93 44.89
CA SER A 35 53.50 -5.59 45.17
C SER A 35 52.80 -4.50 44.34
N LYS A 36 52.53 -4.75 43.06
CA LYS A 36 51.86 -3.81 42.14
C LYS A 36 50.33 -3.82 42.21
N SER A 37 49.73 -4.72 42.99
CA SER A 37 48.29 -4.93 43.02
C SER A 37 47.50 -3.67 43.41
N SER A 38 48.01 -2.89 44.37
CA SER A 38 47.41 -1.63 44.79
C SER A 38 47.38 -0.59 43.67
N GLU A 39 48.46 -0.49 42.89
CA GLU A 39 48.58 0.42 41.76
C GLU A 39 47.58 0.06 40.65
N ILE A 40 47.52 -1.23 40.28
CA ILE A 40 46.58 -1.73 39.26
C ILE A 40 45.13 -1.46 39.69
N LEU A 41 44.79 -1.73 40.96
CA LEU A 41 43.45 -1.46 41.50
C LEU A 41 43.12 0.04 41.47
N MET A 42 44.08 0.93 41.76
CA MET A 42 43.87 2.37 41.66
C MET A 42 43.63 2.82 40.21
N MET A 43 44.29 2.20 39.22
CA MET A 43 44.04 2.50 37.80
C MET A 43 42.60 2.14 37.39
N PHE A 44 42.07 0.99 37.82
CA PHE A 44 40.67 0.62 37.58
C PHE A 44 39.67 1.54 38.30
N GLN A 45 39.96 1.90 39.55
CA GLN A 45 39.12 2.81 40.32
C GLN A 45 39.03 4.21 39.69
N GLN A 46 40.09 4.69 39.03
CA GLN A 46 40.08 5.98 38.33
C GLN A 46 39.14 5.98 37.11
N VAL A 47 39.09 4.86 36.36
CA VAL A 47 38.21 4.72 35.19
C VAL A 47 36.74 4.50 35.61
N HIS A 48 36.50 3.81 36.73
CA HIS A 48 35.15 3.54 37.25
C HIS A 48 34.48 4.70 38.00
N ARG A 49 35.07 5.91 38.05
CA ARG A 49 34.45 7.06 38.76
C ARG A 49 33.21 7.62 38.08
N LYS A 50 32.96 7.30 36.81
CA LYS A 50 31.75 7.72 36.10
C LYS A 50 30.75 6.55 36.12
N PRO A 51 29.55 6.70 36.71
CA PRO A 51 28.50 5.72 36.53
C PRO A 51 28.17 5.62 35.04
N MET A 52 27.98 4.40 34.53
CA MET A 52 27.58 4.19 33.14
C MET A 52 26.39 5.09 32.82
N ALA A 53 26.50 5.89 31.76
CA ALA A 53 25.36 6.68 31.31
C ALA A 53 24.18 5.75 31.06
N SER A 54 22.99 6.09 31.56
CA SER A 54 21.79 5.33 31.27
C SER A 54 21.51 5.46 29.77
N PHE A 55 21.90 4.46 29.00
CA PHE A 55 21.57 4.37 27.58
C PHE A 55 20.11 3.95 27.47
N VAL A 56 19.20 4.89 27.75
CA VAL A 56 17.80 4.75 27.38
C VAL A 56 17.75 4.82 25.86
N THR A 57 17.91 3.67 25.20
CA THR A 57 17.48 3.52 23.82
C THR A 57 15.99 3.81 23.82
N THR A 58 15.57 4.84 23.09
CA THR A 58 14.15 5.09 22.82
C THR A 58 13.52 3.76 22.37
N PRO A 59 12.46 3.27 23.04
CA PRO A 59 11.79 2.04 22.62
C PRO A 59 11.44 2.15 21.14
N VAL A 60 11.89 1.19 20.34
CA VAL A 60 11.44 1.10 18.96
C VAL A 60 9.95 0.76 19.03
N PRO A 61 9.06 1.56 18.43
CA PRO A 61 7.64 1.24 18.41
C PRO A 61 7.46 -0.18 17.83
N PRO A 62 6.61 -1.02 18.42
CA PRO A 62 6.29 -2.33 17.84
C PRO A 62 5.55 -2.19 16.50
N ASP A 63 4.96 -1.01 16.26
CA ASP A 63 4.21 -0.68 15.06
C ASP A 63 5.18 -0.25 13.95
N PHE A 64 5.27 -1.07 12.90
CA PHE A 64 5.91 -0.68 11.65
C PHE A 64 4.84 -0.45 10.59
N THR A 65 4.96 0.63 9.82
CA THR A 65 4.07 0.88 8.68
C THR A 65 4.47 -0.05 7.54
N SER A 66 3.68 -1.09 7.27
CA SER A 66 3.90 -1.95 6.12
C SER A 66 3.51 -1.21 4.84
N GLU A 67 4.48 -0.92 3.97
CA GLU A 67 4.24 -0.35 2.63
C GLU A 67 3.68 -1.37 1.63
N LEU A 68 3.51 -2.63 2.05
CA LEU A 68 2.97 -3.68 1.22
C LEU A 68 1.48 -3.43 0.97
N VAL A 69 1.13 -3.24 -0.30
CA VAL A 69 -0.25 -3.13 -0.77
C VAL A 69 -0.70 -4.45 -1.39
N PRO A 70 -1.95 -4.89 -1.13
CA PRO A 70 -2.54 -6.02 -1.83
C PRO A 70 -2.53 -5.84 -3.36
N ALA A 71 -2.46 -6.95 -4.08
CA ALA A 71 -2.73 -6.95 -5.51
C ALA A 71 -4.20 -6.63 -5.80
N TYR A 72 -4.47 -6.11 -6.99
CA TYR A 72 -5.82 -5.89 -7.47
C TYR A 72 -6.52 -7.21 -7.82
N ASP A 73 -7.72 -7.37 -7.30
CA ASP A 73 -8.67 -8.37 -7.76
C ASP A 73 -9.48 -7.77 -8.91
N SER A 74 -9.66 -8.49 -10.02
CA SER A 74 -10.22 -7.91 -11.25
C SER A 74 -11.22 -8.80 -11.97
N THR A 75 -12.14 -8.17 -12.71
CA THR A 75 -13.06 -8.87 -13.61
C THR A 75 -13.35 -8.03 -14.85
N THR A 76 -13.78 -8.70 -15.92
CA THR A 76 -14.13 -8.07 -17.20
C THR A 76 -15.63 -8.15 -17.42
N PHE A 77 -16.23 -7.03 -17.80
CA PHE A 77 -17.63 -6.88 -18.12
C PHE A 77 -17.80 -6.49 -19.58
N VAL A 78 -18.48 -7.35 -20.34
CA VAL A 78 -18.81 -7.14 -21.74
C VAL A 78 -20.24 -6.65 -21.84
N LEU A 79 -20.43 -5.41 -22.31
CA LEU A 79 -21.75 -4.87 -22.65
C LEU A 79 -22.10 -5.31 -24.07
N GLU A 80 -22.90 -6.36 -24.18
CA GLU A 80 -23.44 -6.86 -25.44
C GLU A 80 -24.66 -6.06 -25.89
N ASN A 81 -24.87 -5.97 -27.21
CA ASN A 81 -25.97 -5.22 -27.81
C ASN A 81 -26.01 -3.75 -27.32
N PHE A 82 -24.84 -3.10 -27.26
CA PHE A 82 -24.66 -1.77 -26.69
C PHE A 82 -25.62 -0.74 -27.30
N SER A 83 -25.92 -0.82 -28.60
CA SER A 83 -26.85 0.08 -29.27
C SER A 83 -28.27 -0.03 -28.70
N THR A 84 -28.72 -1.25 -28.38
CA THR A 84 -30.04 -1.47 -27.74
C THR A 84 -30.04 -1.01 -26.30
N LEU A 85 -28.97 -1.29 -25.55
CA LEU A 85 -28.83 -0.83 -24.17
C LEU A 85 -28.86 0.71 -24.08
N ARG A 86 -28.23 1.39 -25.03
CA ARG A 86 -28.26 2.85 -25.14
C ARG A 86 -29.67 3.39 -25.43
N GLN A 87 -30.44 2.73 -26.30
CA GLN A 87 -31.82 3.15 -26.59
C GLN A 87 -32.75 2.97 -25.38
N ARG A 88 -32.58 1.89 -24.61
CA ARG A 88 -33.34 1.67 -23.36
C ARG A 88 -32.98 2.72 -22.32
N ALA A 89 -31.70 3.10 -22.25
CA ALA A 89 -31.17 4.12 -21.34
C ALA A 89 -31.41 3.81 -19.84
N ASP A 90 -31.58 2.53 -19.54
CA ASP A 90 -31.61 1.99 -18.18
C ASP A 90 -30.18 1.67 -17.71
N PRO A 91 -29.91 1.70 -16.38
CA PRO A 91 -28.64 1.24 -15.84
C PRO A 91 -28.46 -0.27 -16.07
N VAL A 92 -27.23 -0.65 -16.45
CA VAL A 92 -26.82 -2.03 -16.66
C VAL A 92 -25.79 -2.40 -15.60
N TYR A 93 -25.94 -3.58 -15.02
CA TYR A 93 -25.06 -4.07 -13.95
C TYR A 93 -24.16 -5.19 -14.45
N SER A 94 -22.89 -5.18 -14.04
CA SER A 94 -22.01 -6.32 -14.30
C SER A 94 -22.35 -7.50 -13.38
N PRO A 95 -21.89 -8.72 -13.73
CA PRO A 95 -21.79 -9.80 -12.76
C PRO A 95 -21.00 -9.37 -11.52
N PRO A 96 -21.33 -9.89 -10.33
CA PRO A 96 -20.63 -9.57 -9.11
C PRO A 96 -19.22 -10.17 -9.08
N LEU A 97 -18.25 -9.38 -8.60
CA LEU A 97 -16.92 -9.81 -8.22
C LEU A 97 -16.87 -9.99 -6.70
N GLN A 98 -16.72 -11.24 -6.25
CA GLN A 98 -16.63 -11.58 -4.83
C GLN A 98 -15.17 -11.68 -4.38
N VAL A 99 -14.77 -10.84 -3.41
CA VAL A 99 -13.39 -10.74 -2.92
C VAL A 99 -13.45 -10.48 -1.42
N SER A 100 -12.79 -11.31 -0.61
CA SER A 100 -12.72 -11.15 0.86
C SER A 100 -14.10 -10.85 1.49
N GLY A 101 -15.13 -11.64 1.16
CA GLY A 101 -16.48 -11.42 1.70
C GLY A 101 -17.25 -10.22 1.16
N LEU A 102 -16.62 -9.37 0.33
CA LEU A 102 -17.22 -8.21 -0.32
C LEU A 102 -17.69 -8.57 -1.73
N CYS A 103 -18.78 -7.94 -2.17
CA CYS A 103 -19.40 -8.17 -3.47
C CYS A 103 -19.48 -6.87 -4.27
N TRP A 104 -18.61 -6.76 -5.27
CA TRP A 104 -18.44 -5.58 -6.10
C TRP A 104 -19.13 -5.74 -7.45
N ARG A 105 -19.71 -4.68 -8.01
CA ARG A 105 -20.21 -4.71 -9.39
C ARG A 105 -20.10 -3.34 -10.05
N LEU A 106 -20.00 -3.31 -11.38
CA LEU A 106 -20.16 -2.08 -12.13
C LEU A 106 -21.63 -1.78 -12.34
N LYS A 107 -21.98 -0.51 -12.22
CA LYS A 107 -23.24 0.10 -12.64
C LYS A 107 -22.94 1.07 -13.78
N VAL A 108 -23.38 0.72 -14.97
CA VAL A 108 -23.07 1.45 -16.22
C VAL A 108 -24.34 2.08 -16.75
N TYR A 109 -24.26 3.33 -17.20
CA TYR A 109 -25.32 4.00 -17.94
C TYR A 109 -24.85 4.18 -19.39
N PRO A 110 -25.26 3.29 -20.31
CA PRO A 110 -24.83 3.30 -21.71
C PRO A 110 -25.13 4.61 -22.43
N ASP A 111 -26.23 5.26 -22.07
CA ASP A 111 -26.63 6.58 -22.59
C ASP A 111 -26.29 7.72 -21.63
N GLY A 112 -25.54 7.48 -20.57
CA GLY A 112 -25.18 8.49 -19.57
C GLY A 112 -26.21 8.72 -18.47
N ASN A 113 -25.77 9.40 -17.41
CA ASN A 113 -26.55 9.64 -16.20
C ASN A 113 -26.81 11.14 -15.97
N GLY A 114 -28.01 11.50 -15.50
CA GLY A 114 -28.38 12.87 -15.16
C GLY A 114 -28.17 13.87 -16.31
N VAL A 115 -27.50 14.99 -16.02
CA VAL A 115 -27.30 16.11 -16.97
C VAL A 115 -26.40 15.78 -18.18
N VAL A 116 -25.71 14.64 -18.17
CA VAL A 116 -24.80 14.23 -19.25
C VAL A 116 -25.36 13.12 -20.14
N ARG A 117 -26.64 12.77 -19.94
CA ARG A 117 -27.37 11.80 -20.75
C ARG A 117 -27.35 12.19 -22.23
N GLY A 118 -27.16 11.22 -23.11
CA GLY A 118 -27.01 11.37 -24.56
C GLY A 118 -25.59 11.74 -25.02
N TYR A 119 -24.71 12.22 -24.13
CA TYR A 119 -23.40 12.75 -24.49
C TYR A 119 -22.23 11.90 -24.00
N TYR A 120 -22.32 11.34 -22.79
CA TYR A 120 -21.23 10.60 -22.17
C TYR A 120 -21.71 9.24 -21.66
N LEU A 121 -20.85 8.23 -21.78
CA LEU A 121 -20.96 7.00 -21.00
C LEU A 121 -20.69 7.34 -19.53
N SER A 122 -21.54 6.84 -18.63
CA SER A 122 -21.29 6.94 -17.19
C SER A 122 -21.03 5.56 -16.60
N VAL A 123 -20.02 5.45 -15.73
CA VAL A 123 -19.60 4.18 -15.14
C VAL A 123 -19.32 4.38 -13.65
N PHE A 124 -19.92 3.54 -12.82
CA PHE A 124 -19.78 3.55 -11.38
C PHE A 124 -19.42 2.15 -10.88
N LEU A 125 -18.60 2.06 -9.85
CA LEU A 125 -18.40 0.87 -9.05
C LEU A 125 -19.33 0.93 -7.83
N GLU A 126 -19.97 -0.18 -7.53
CA GLU A 126 -20.91 -0.33 -6.42
C GLU A 126 -20.47 -1.47 -5.51
N LEU A 127 -20.46 -1.22 -4.20
CA LEU A 127 -20.32 -2.26 -3.19
C LEU A 127 -21.71 -2.82 -2.87
N SER A 128 -22.09 -3.91 -3.51
CA SER A 128 -23.45 -4.46 -3.41
C SER A 128 -23.73 -5.27 -2.15
N ALA A 129 -22.70 -5.86 -1.54
CA ALA A 129 -22.76 -6.55 -0.26
C ALA A 129 -21.36 -6.58 0.38
N GLY A 130 -21.29 -6.60 1.71
CA GLY A 130 -20.03 -6.59 2.43
C GLY A 130 -20.22 -6.29 3.91
N LEU A 131 -19.16 -5.80 4.55
CA LEU A 131 -19.20 -5.35 5.93
C LEU A 131 -20.05 -4.07 6.07
N PRO A 132 -20.74 -3.88 7.21
CA PRO A 132 -21.57 -2.69 7.44
C PRO A 132 -20.74 -1.42 7.69
N GLU A 133 -19.44 -1.55 7.97
CA GLU A 133 -18.56 -0.42 8.24
C GLU A 133 -18.03 0.21 6.95
N THR A 134 -18.12 1.53 6.87
CA THR A 134 -17.50 2.34 5.82
C THR A 134 -16.00 2.07 5.76
N SER A 135 -15.51 1.67 4.59
CA SER A 135 -14.09 1.35 4.41
C SER A 135 -13.57 1.89 3.08
N LYS A 136 -12.32 2.36 3.10
CA LYS A 136 -11.66 2.90 1.91
C LYS A 136 -11.18 1.77 1.00
N TYR A 137 -11.49 1.86 -0.29
CA TYR A 137 -11.00 0.93 -1.30
C TYR A 137 -10.39 1.68 -2.47
N GLU A 138 -9.33 1.11 -3.03
CA GLU A 138 -8.74 1.57 -4.27
C GLU A 138 -9.32 0.76 -5.43
N TYR A 139 -9.73 1.45 -6.47
CA TYR A 139 -10.32 0.80 -7.63
C TYR A 139 -9.89 1.45 -8.93
N ARG A 140 -9.86 0.61 -9.96
CA ARG A 140 -9.52 0.98 -11.33
C ARG A 140 -10.64 0.55 -12.25
N VAL A 141 -11.06 1.44 -13.13
CA VAL A 141 -11.95 1.12 -14.24
C VAL A 141 -11.20 1.38 -15.54
N GLU A 142 -11.22 0.38 -16.42
CA GLU A 142 -10.51 0.34 -17.68
C GLU A 142 -11.51 0.08 -18.81
N MET A 143 -11.52 0.92 -19.84
CA MET A 143 -12.25 0.65 -21.09
C MET A 143 -11.27 0.14 -22.13
N VAL A 144 -11.56 -1.05 -22.66
CA VAL A 144 -10.66 -1.76 -23.55
C VAL A 144 -10.79 -1.23 -24.97
N HIS A 145 -9.65 -0.91 -25.59
CA HIS A 145 -9.58 -0.54 -27.00
C HIS A 145 -9.59 -1.81 -27.87
N GLN A 146 -10.72 -2.04 -28.54
CA GLN A 146 -11.01 -3.31 -29.24
C GLN A 146 -10.45 -3.36 -30.67
N SER A 147 -10.15 -2.21 -31.30
CA SER A 147 -9.67 -2.21 -32.69
C SER A 147 -8.24 -2.71 -32.87
N THR A 148 -7.37 -2.51 -31.88
CA THR A 148 -5.96 -2.94 -31.93
C THR A 148 -5.57 -3.90 -30.81
N ASN A 149 -6.47 -4.14 -29.83
CA ASN A 149 -6.19 -4.93 -28.62
C ASN A 149 -4.88 -4.56 -27.92
N ASP A 150 -4.49 -3.28 -28.01
CA ASP A 150 -3.28 -2.75 -27.39
C ASP A 150 -3.64 -2.17 -26.01
N PRO A 151 -3.17 -2.79 -24.90
CA PRO A 151 -3.47 -2.31 -23.55
C PRO A 151 -3.02 -0.87 -23.30
N ALA A 152 -2.00 -0.37 -24.01
CA ALA A 152 -1.51 1.00 -23.86
C ALA A 152 -2.53 2.06 -24.32
N LYS A 153 -3.51 1.65 -25.15
CA LYS A 153 -4.59 2.51 -25.63
C LYS A 153 -5.86 2.42 -24.78
N ASN A 154 -5.87 1.59 -23.74
CA ASN A 154 -7.04 1.50 -22.88
C ASN A 154 -7.22 2.79 -22.07
N ILE A 155 -8.48 3.21 -21.91
CA ILE A 155 -8.79 4.35 -21.05
C ILE A 155 -8.88 3.85 -19.63
N ILE A 156 -7.92 4.26 -18.80
CA ILE A 156 -7.79 3.83 -17.41
C ILE A 156 -8.12 5.00 -16.48
N ARG A 157 -8.90 4.71 -15.45
CA ARG A 157 -9.34 5.67 -14.43
C ARG A 157 -9.19 5.00 -13.05
N GLU A 158 -8.34 5.55 -12.20
CA GLU A 158 -7.97 4.99 -10.88
C GLU A 158 -8.36 5.94 -9.75
N PHE A 159 -8.97 5.42 -8.68
CA PHE A 159 -9.48 6.19 -7.55
C PHE A 159 -9.33 5.44 -6.25
N ALA A 160 -9.48 6.20 -5.16
CA ALA A 160 -9.70 5.67 -3.83
C ALA A 160 -10.92 6.37 -3.23
N SER A 161 -11.89 5.61 -2.77
CA SER A 161 -13.12 6.14 -2.19
C SER A 161 -13.54 5.30 -0.99
N ASP A 162 -14.27 5.93 -0.08
CA ASP A 162 -14.88 5.27 1.07
C ASP A 162 -16.20 4.65 0.62
N PHE A 163 -16.37 3.35 0.83
CA PHE A 163 -17.57 2.62 0.44
C PHE A 163 -18.33 2.10 1.65
N GLU A 164 -19.63 2.37 1.65
CA GLU A 164 -20.65 1.64 2.40
C GLU A 164 -21.41 0.66 1.48
N VAL A 165 -22.09 -0.33 2.07
CA VAL A 165 -22.94 -1.24 1.29
C VAL A 165 -24.08 -0.45 0.62
N GLY A 166 -24.17 -0.57 -0.70
CA GLY A 166 -25.10 0.17 -1.56
C GLY A 166 -24.51 1.46 -2.13
N GLU A 167 -23.33 1.88 -1.69
CA GLU A 167 -22.68 3.10 -2.17
C GLU A 167 -22.06 2.90 -3.56
N CYS A 168 -22.08 3.97 -4.37
CA CYS A 168 -21.65 3.97 -5.76
C CYS A 168 -20.65 5.11 -6.02
N TRP A 169 -19.45 4.79 -6.48
CA TRP A 169 -18.41 5.77 -6.84
C TRP A 169 -17.96 5.61 -8.29
N GLY A 170 -17.75 6.73 -9.00
CA GLY A 170 -17.36 6.68 -10.41
C GLY A 170 -17.56 7.99 -11.17
N TYR A 171 -17.81 7.88 -12.47
CA TYR A 171 -17.75 8.98 -13.42
C TYR A 171 -19.04 9.13 -14.20
N ASN A 172 -19.67 10.30 -14.08
CA ASN A 172 -20.73 10.71 -15.00
C ASN A 172 -20.19 10.89 -16.43
N ARG A 173 -19.00 11.48 -16.57
CA ARG A 173 -18.35 11.73 -17.87
C ARG A 173 -17.18 10.77 -18.10
N PHE A 174 -17.45 9.46 -18.11
CA PHE A 174 -16.39 8.46 -18.26
C PHE A 174 -15.72 8.54 -19.64
N PHE A 175 -16.53 8.48 -20.70
CA PHE A 175 -16.07 8.63 -22.08
C PHE A 175 -17.16 9.23 -22.97
N ARG A 176 -16.80 9.95 -24.04
CA ARG A 176 -17.79 10.56 -24.94
C ARG A 176 -18.42 9.53 -25.87
N LEU A 177 -19.75 9.53 -25.99
CA LEU A 177 -20.48 8.55 -26.79
C LEU A 177 -20.22 8.69 -28.30
N ASP A 178 -20.02 9.92 -28.79
CA ASP A 178 -19.74 10.19 -30.20
C ASP A 178 -18.36 9.68 -30.66
N LEU A 179 -17.43 9.50 -29.73
CA LEU A 179 -16.08 9.01 -30.01
C LEU A 179 -15.95 7.49 -29.89
N LEU A 180 -16.86 6.79 -29.19
CA LEU A 180 -16.75 5.36 -28.90
C LEU A 180 -16.45 4.51 -30.15
N ALA A 181 -17.21 4.76 -31.22
CA ALA A 181 -17.14 3.98 -32.45
C ALA A 181 -15.98 4.39 -33.37
N ASN A 182 -15.51 5.63 -33.27
CA ASN A 182 -14.45 6.18 -34.14
C ASN A 182 -13.07 5.92 -33.55
N GLU A 183 -12.95 5.99 -32.22
CA GLU A 183 -11.72 5.75 -31.47
C GLU A 183 -11.51 4.27 -31.11
N GLY A 184 -12.35 3.35 -31.61
CA GLY A 184 -12.12 1.91 -31.49
C GLY A 184 -12.50 1.25 -30.17
N TYR A 185 -13.30 1.91 -29.33
CA TYR A 185 -13.79 1.37 -28.04
C TYR A 185 -15.13 0.63 -28.16
N LEU A 186 -15.92 0.91 -29.20
CA LEU A 186 -17.10 0.14 -29.58
C LEU A 186 -16.77 -0.74 -30.79
N ASN A 187 -16.94 -2.04 -30.63
CA ASN A 187 -16.87 -2.97 -31.75
C ASN A 187 -18.20 -2.93 -32.53
N ARG A 188 -18.18 -2.38 -33.75
CA ARG A 188 -19.38 -2.24 -34.59
C ARG A 188 -19.91 -3.56 -35.14
N GLN A 189 -19.06 -4.59 -35.26
CA GLN A 189 -19.46 -5.88 -35.80
C GLN A 189 -20.25 -6.69 -34.75
N ASN A 190 -19.79 -6.64 -33.50
CA ASN A 190 -20.39 -7.39 -32.40
C ASN A 190 -21.32 -6.53 -31.52
N ASP A 191 -21.38 -5.22 -31.76
CA ASP A 191 -22.09 -4.22 -30.94
C ASP A 191 -21.70 -4.30 -29.45
N THR A 192 -20.40 -4.43 -29.16
CA THR A 192 -19.87 -4.63 -27.81
C THR A 192 -18.99 -3.49 -27.32
N VAL A 193 -19.11 -3.17 -26.04
CA VAL A 193 -18.14 -2.35 -25.26
C VAL A 193 -17.60 -3.20 -24.12
N ILE A 194 -16.28 -3.20 -23.91
CA ILE A 194 -15.64 -3.99 -22.87
C ILE A 194 -15.08 -3.06 -21.80
N LEU A 195 -15.55 -3.26 -20.57
CA LEU A 195 -15.04 -2.61 -19.38
C LEU A 195 -14.36 -3.65 -18.49
N ARG A 196 -13.23 -3.31 -17.88
CA ARG A 196 -12.61 -4.08 -16.82
C ARG A 196 -12.59 -3.23 -15.57
N PHE A 197 -12.94 -3.82 -14.43
CA PHE A 197 -12.75 -3.14 -13.16
C PHE A 197 -11.89 -4.00 -12.24
N GLN A 198 -11.19 -3.30 -11.36
CA GLN A 198 -10.24 -3.88 -10.43
C GLN A 198 -10.41 -3.18 -9.09
N VAL A 199 -10.34 -3.93 -8.00
CA VAL A 199 -10.52 -3.43 -6.64
C VAL A 199 -9.44 -4.00 -5.74
N ARG A 200 -9.01 -3.24 -4.74
CA ARG A 200 -8.17 -3.73 -3.65
C ARG A 200 -8.38 -2.93 -2.38
N SER A 201 -8.12 -3.56 -1.25
CA SER A 201 -7.91 -2.86 0.00
C SER A 201 -6.57 -2.11 -0.04
N PRO A 202 -6.47 -0.90 0.54
CA PRO A 202 -5.23 -0.12 0.57
C PRO A 202 -4.12 -0.77 1.39
N THR A 203 -4.46 -1.66 2.34
CA THR A 203 -3.48 -2.36 3.18
C THR A 203 -3.85 -3.84 3.34
N PHE A 204 -2.84 -4.69 3.62
CA PHE A 204 -3.08 -6.08 4.00
C PHE A 204 -3.84 -6.22 5.32
N PHE A 205 -3.65 -5.30 6.26
CA PHE A 205 -4.41 -5.28 7.50
C PHE A 205 -5.92 -5.22 7.23
N GLN A 206 -6.33 -4.29 6.35
CA GLN A 206 -7.73 -4.19 5.94
C GLN A 206 -8.19 -5.44 5.18
N LYS A 207 -7.39 -5.94 4.23
CA LYS A 207 -7.74 -7.16 3.46
C LYS A 207 -7.95 -8.40 4.35
N CYS A 208 -7.27 -8.49 5.49
CA CYS A 208 -7.44 -9.60 6.44
C CYS A 208 -8.58 -9.38 7.45
N ARG A 209 -8.99 -8.13 7.66
CA ARG A 209 -10.14 -7.77 8.50
C ARG A 209 -11.46 -8.02 7.77
N ASP A 210 -11.47 -7.70 6.47
CA ASP A 210 -12.59 -7.88 5.55
C ASP A 210 -12.84 -9.37 5.24
#